data_AF-A0A8H4FKH6-F1
#
_entry.id   AF-A0A8H4FKH6-F1
#
_cell.length_a   1.000
_cell.length_b   1.000
_cell.length_c   1.000
_cell.angle_alpha   90.00
_cell.angle_beta   90.00
_cell.angle_gamma   90.00
#
_symmetry.space_group_name_H-M   'P 1'
#
loop_
_entity.id
_entity.type
_entity.pdbx_description
1 polymer ?
#
loop_
_entity_poly.entity_id
_entity_poly.type
_entity_poly.pdbx_seq_one_letter_code
_entity_poly.pdbx_strand_id
1 'polypeptide(L)'
;MASIAAKSISEARLVDSVVVGGGPAGLAAIGSLLEHRPQHRQLWVDRLFQAGRVGTSYRQVPSNTKAGLFVDFATAVAPFRQIVEAAEQPNAFTALQQLQKDQGCELKYAADLCLMLSKGVPRHFQNVEQRRAKVTSAILNKQTREWTVALDGKRYAKTSKLVLCTGSSPISQPQLMTGGLPENLVTVHLDAALRPSSLGGRIPSDATVAVVGASHSAVLVLMNLYNLATTSHPNLRIKWFTRHKDLRYAEYKDGWILYDNTGLKGEAAEWARKNLEDRLFGNSSAKKVITKLLMSPEDEQAVYASELPSCTHLIQAIGFQRNPLPDLGVVEKAGAETQPLSVYHDASNGRFSAQPGETSAQGRTYIPGLFGAGIAFPERVVDPAGNVEEAVGFWKFMTFLKKSVPEWVESSK
;
A
#
# COMPACT_ATOMS: atom_id res chain seq x y z
N MET A 1 -24.46 4.06 28.67
CA MET A 1 -23.35 4.17 27.69
C MET A 1 -23.00 5.60 27.31
N ALA A 2 -23.96 6.50 27.04
CA ALA A 2 -23.68 7.91 26.70
C ALA A 2 -22.85 8.67 27.76
N SER A 3 -23.10 8.46 29.06
CA SER A 3 -22.35 9.09 30.16
C SER A 3 -20.87 8.67 30.22
N ILE A 4 -20.55 7.40 29.91
CA ILE A 4 -19.17 6.88 29.90
C ILE A 4 -18.41 7.40 28.68
N ALA A 5 -19.06 7.47 27.52
CA ALA A 5 -18.46 8.06 26.31
C ALA A 5 -18.20 9.56 26.49
N ALA A 6 -19.15 10.31 27.06
CA ALA A 6 -18.99 11.73 27.35
C ALA A 6 -17.84 11.99 28.34
N LYS A 7 -17.73 11.18 29.41
CA LYS A 7 -16.61 11.25 30.36
C LYS A 7 -15.27 10.92 29.70
N SER A 8 -15.20 9.85 28.90
CA SER A 8 -13.99 9.44 28.18
C SER A 8 -13.54 10.48 27.13
N ILE A 9 -14.47 11.21 26.51
CA ILE A 9 -14.16 12.34 25.61
C ILE A 9 -13.63 13.55 26.38
N SER A 10 -14.11 13.81 27.60
CA SER A 10 -13.59 14.89 28.45
C SER A 10 -12.15 14.63 28.92
N GLU A 11 -11.77 13.36 29.06
CA GLU A 11 -10.41 12.89 29.38
C GLU A 11 -9.55 12.67 28.12
N ALA A 12 -10.03 13.06 26.94
CA ALA A 12 -9.31 12.86 25.68
C ALA A 12 -7.95 13.57 25.70
N ARG A 13 -6.90 12.83 25.31
CA ARG A 13 -5.54 13.34 25.28
C ARG A 13 -5.38 14.37 24.16
N LEU A 14 -4.91 15.58 24.48
CA LEU A 14 -4.59 16.61 23.49
C LEU A 14 -3.20 16.37 22.88
N VAL A 15 -3.14 16.29 21.55
CA VAL A 15 -1.91 16.11 20.76
C VAL A 15 -1.95 16.99 19.50
N ASP A 16 -0.79 17.42 19.03
CA ASP A 16 -0.69 18.29 17.85
C ASP A 16 -1.03 17.58 16.55
N SER A 17 -0.79 16.27 16.49
CA SER A 17 -1.18 15.44 15.34
C SER A 17 -1.47 13.99 15.74
N VAL A 18 -2.38 13.37 14.99
CA VAL A 18 -2.62 11.93 14.98
C VAL A 18 -2.27 11.39 13.60
N VAL A 19 -1.38 10.39 13.54
CA VAL A 19 -1.04 9.67 12.30
C VAL A 19 -1.57 8.25 12.37
N VAL A 20 -2.37 7.85 11.37
CA VAL A 20 -3.04 6.55 11.33
C VAL A 20 -2.35 5.64 10.31
N GLY A 21 -1.73 4.58 10.78
CA GLY A 21 -0.98 3.60 10.00
C GLY A 21 0.52 3.68 10.28
N GLY A 22 1.14 2.53 10.49
CA GLY A 22 2.55 2.30 10.81
C GLY A 22 3.27 1.49 9.74
N GLY A 23 2.74 1.56 8.51
CA GLY A 23 3.47 1.19 7.30
C GLY A 23 4.44 2.30 6.85
N PRO A 24 5.11 2.12 5.70
CA PRO A 24 6.13 3.04 5.21
C PRO A 24 5.67 4.49 5.09
N ALA A 25 4.43 4.73 4.62
CA ALA A 25 3.88 6.07 4.48
C ALA A 25 3.62 6.76 5.83
N GLY A 26 3.09 6.03 6.82
CA GLY A 26 2.85 6.59 8.14
C GLY A 26 4.14 6.83 8.92
N LEU A 27 5.12 5.94 8.77
CA LEU A 27 6.48 6.16 9.27
C LEU A 27 7.08 7.43 8.64
N ALA A 28 7.03 7.56 7.32
CA ALA A 28 7.52 8.76 6.63
C ALA A 28 6.78 10.03 7.10
N ALA A 29 5.46 9.97 7.34
CA ALA A 29 4.68 11.10 7.82
C ALA A 29 5.17 11.57 9.20
N ILE A 30 5.42 10.62 10.12
CA ILE A 30 6.01 10.93 11.44
C ILE A 30 7.41 11.56 11.29
N GLY A 31 8.26 10.98 10.44
CA GLY A 31 9.60 11.51 10.18
C GLY A 31 9.57 12.94 9.65
N SER A 32 8.73 13.22 8.65
CA SER A 32 8.55 14.55 8.06
C SER A 32 7.92 15.55 9.03
N LEU A 33 6.95 15.13 9.86
CA LEU A 33 6.35 15.99 10.90
C LEU A 33 7.37 16.37 11.97
N LEU A 34 8.17 15.40 12.44
CA LEU A 34 9.26 15.65 13.39
C LEU A 34 10.32 16.60 12.83
N GLU A 35 10.65 16.49 11.53
CA GLU A 35 11.63 17.38 10.89
C GLU A 35 11.17 18.85 10.91
N HIS A 36 9.88 19.11 10.70
CA HIS A 36 9.34 20.47 10.64
C HIS A 36 8.88 20.99 12.00
N ARG A 37 8.47 20.10 12.91
CA ARG A 37 7.92 20.41 14.23
C ARG A 37 8.44 19.44 15.29
N PRO A 38 9.74 19.52 15.63
CA PRO A 38 10.41 18.54 16.51
C PRO A 38 9.84 18.50 17.92
N GLN A 39 9.16 19.55 18.38
CA GLN A 39 8.57 19.65 19.73
C GLN A 39 7.09 19.27 19.79
N HIS A 40 6.41 19.11 18.65
CA HIS A 40 4.98 18.81 18.62
C HIS A 40 4.71 17.39 19.12
N ARG A 41 3.68 17.23 19.95
CA ARG A 41 3.23 15.94 20.46
C ARG A 41 2.47 15.19 19.36
N GLN A 42 2.92 13.98 19.05
CA GLN A 42 2.33 13.17 17.98
C GLN A 42 1.81 11.86 18.56
N LEU A 43 0.59 11.49 18.17
CA LEU A 43 0.04 10.18 18.46
C LEU A 43 0.07 9.34 17.18
N TRP A 44 0.95 8.36 17.13
CA TRP A 44 1.07 7.44 16.02
C TRP A 44 0.32 6.15 16.32
N VAL A 45 -0.64 5.77 15.47
CA VAL A 45 -1.56 4.65 15.73
C VAL A 45 -1.47 3.61 14.61
N ASP A 46 -1.18 2.36 14.96
CA ASP A 46 -1.27 1.21 14.05
C ASP A 46 -1.82 0.00 14.83
N ARG A 47 -2.46 -0.95 14.15
CA ARG A 47 -2.97 -2.18 14.76
C ARG A 47 -1.87 -3.16 15.19
N LEU A 48 -0.72 -3.13 14.53
CA LEU A 48 0.36 -4.12 14.60
C LEU A 48 1.75 -3.51 14.71
N PHE A 49 2.02 -2.34 14.12
CA PHE A 49 3.38 -1.78 13.99
C PHE A 49 4.38 -2.77 13.36
N GLN A 50 3.95 -3.44 12.28
CA GLN A 50 4.75 -4.44 11.57
C GLN A 50 5.14 -4.01 10.15
N ALA A 51 5.46 -2.72 9.95
CA ALA A 51 5.79 -2.14 8.64
C ALA A 51 4.67 -2.34 7.58
N GLY A 52 3.40 -2.33 8.03
CA GLY A 52 2.23 -2.55 7.18
C GLY A 52 2.23 -3.92 6.48
N ARG A 53 1.53 -4.01 5.35
CA ARG A 53 1.39 -5.28 4.61
C ARG A 53 2.71 -5.80 4.03
N VAL A 54 3.69 -4.92 3.82
CA VAL A 54 5.04 -5.31 3.38
C VAL A 54 5.70 -6.22 4.42
N GLY A 55 5.65 -5.84 5.69
CA GLY A 55 6.25 -6.63 6.75
C GLY A 55 5.46 -7.88 7.14
N THR A 56 4.12 -7.86 7.03
CA THR A 56 3.28 -9.01 7.41
C THR A 56 3.09 -10.04 6.31
N SER A 57 3.08 -9.62 5.05
CA SER A 57 2.66 -10.45 3.92
C SER A 57 3.69 -10.58 2.82
N TYR A 58 4.45 -9.53 2.51
CA TYR A 58 5.27 -9.46 1.29
C TYR A 58 6.77 -9.57 1.51
N ARG A 59 7.23 -10.13 2.63
CA ARG A 59 8.67 -10.23 2.94
C ARG A 59 9.50 -10.94 1.86
N GLN A 60 8.94 -11.98 1.24
CA GLN A 60 9.61 -12.79 0.20
C GLN A 60 9.36 -12.28 -1.22
N VAL A 61 8.63 -11.17 -1.37
CA VAL A 61 8.39 -10.57 -2.68
C VAL A 61 9.65 -9.83 -3.12
N PRO A 62 10.17 -10.09 -4.33
CA PRO A 62 11.25 -9.29 -4.89
C PRO A 62 10.74 -7.89 -5.20
N SER A 63 11.50 -6.87 -4.80
CA SER A 63 11.11 -5.49 -4.94
C SER A 63 11.24 -5.01 -6.40
N ASN A 64 10.25 -4.24 -6.84
CA ASN A 64 10.36 -3.41 -8.05
C ASN A 64 11.09 -2.07 -7.77
N THR A 65 11.37 -1.78 -6.50
CA THR A 65 12.14 -0.62 -6.02
C THR A 65 13.58 -1.04 -5.83
N LYS A 66 14.52 -0.22 -6.32
CA LYS A 66 15.96 -0.47 -6.16
C LYS A 66 16.39 -0.37 -4.70
N ALA A 67 17.33 -1.20 -4.26
CA ALA A 67 17.78 -1.28 -2.86
C ALA A 67 18.30 0.08 -2.34
N GLY A 68 18.99 0.85 -3.20
CA GLY A 68 19.48 2.18 -2.86
C GLY A 68 18.37 3.15 -2.43
N LEU A 69 17.17 3.05 -3.00
CA LEU A 69 16.05 3.91 -2.64
C LEU A 69 15.49 3.61 -1.24
N PHE A 70 15.72 2.42 -0.69
CA PHE A 70 15.40 2.13 0.71
C PHE A 70 16.43 2.76 1.66
N VAL A 71 17.69 2.82 1.25
CA VAL A 71 18.74 3.57 1.97
C VAL A 71 18.40 5.05 1.97
N ASP A 72 18.05 5.62 0.81
CA ASP A 72 17.65 7.02 0.68
C ASP A 72 16.43 7.35 1.56
N PHE A 73 15.44 6.46 1.59
CA PHE A 73 14.27 6.58 2.48
C PHE A 73 14.68 6.72 3.95
N ALA A 74 15.64 5.92 4.42
CA ALA A 74 16.10 5.93 5.80
C ALA A 74 16.92 7.17 6.17
N THR A 75 17.50 7.87 5.19
CA THR A 75 18.33 9.06 5.42
C THR A 75 17.65 10.36 4.97
N ALA A 76 16.40 10.28 4.51
CA ALA A 76 15.70 11.38 3.85
C ALA A 76 15.40 12.57 4.76
N VAL A 77 15.19 12.31 6.06
CA VAL A 77 14.78 13.29 7.07
C VAL A 77 15.70 13.23 8.29
N ALA A 78 15.95 14.38 8.92
CA ALA A 78 16.85 14.45 10.08
C ALA A 78 16.52 13.46 11.21
N PRO A 79 15.24 13.24 11.60
CA PRO A 79 14.89 12.27 12.64
C PRO A 79 15.33 10.84 12.34
N PHE A 80 15.27 10.40 11.09
CA PHE A 80 15.69 9.03 10.73
C PHE A 80 17.20 8.89 10.70
N ARG A 81 17.93 9.92 10.25
CA ARG A 81 19.40 9.95 10.32
C ARG A 81 19.88 9.77 11.76
N GLN A 82 19.30 10.50 12.71
CA GLN A 82 19.62 10.36 14.14
C GLN A 82 19.42 8.91 14.65
N ILE A 83 18.30 8.28 14.27
CA ILE A 83 18.02 6.88 14.65
C ILE A 83 19.04 5.91 14.04
N VAL A 84 19.39 6.11 12.77
CA VAL A 84 20.33 5.25 12.04
C VAL A 84 21.75 5.41 12.58
N GLU A 85 22.18 6.64 12.86
CA GLU A 85 23.51 6.97 13.41
C GLU A 85 23.69 6.43 14.83
N ALA A 86 22.64 6.46 15.65
CA ALA A 86 22.67 5.96 17.03
C ALA A 86 22.48 4.43 17.14
N ALA A 87 22.12 3.73 16.07
CA ALA A 87 21.84 2.30 16.11
C ALA A 87 23.13 1.47 16.09
N GLU A 88 23.23 0.52 17.02
CA GLU A 88 24.31 -0.49 17.03
C GLU A 88 24.37 -1.24 15.71
N GLN A 89 25.59 -1.55 15.25
CA GLN A 89 25.85 -2.25 13.99
C GLN A 89 26.41 -3.66 14.27
N PRO A 90 26.07 -4.67 13.45
CA PRO A 90 25.24 -4.60 12.25
C PRO A 90 23.73 -4.49 12.56
N ASN A 91 22.99 -3.79 11.68
CA ASN A 91 21.54 -3.62 11.78
C ASN A 91 20.86 -3.65 10.41
N ALA A 92 19.54 -3.41 10.37
CA ALA A 92 18.75 -3.47 9.14
C ALA A 92 19.18 -2.43 8.09
N PHE A 93 19.66 -1.26 8.51
CA PHE A 93 20.18 -0.24 7.61
C PHE A 93 21.52 -0.67 6.99
N THR A 94 22.47 -1.14 7.80
CA THR A 94 23.76 -1.62 7.26
C THR A 94 23.59 -2.84 6.36
N ALA A 95 22.61 -3.71 6.65
CA ALA A 95 22.27 -4.84 5.77
C ALA A 95 21.80 -4.37 4.38
N LEU A 96 20.97 -3.33 4.30
CA LEU A 96 20.58 -2.71 3.02
C LEU A 96 21.76 -2.08 2.28
N GLN A 97 22.70 -1.44 3.01
CA GLN A 97 23.88 -0.81 2.40
C GLN A 97 24.83 -1.83 1.74
N GLN A 98 24.81 -3.08 2.19
CA GLN A 98 25.61 -4.17 1.62
C GLN A 98 25.01 -4.77 0.34
N LEU A 99 23.75 -4.45 0.01
CA LEU A 99 23.11 -4.90 -1.22
C LEU A 99 23.55 -4.07 -2.44
N GLN A 100 23.40 -4.64 -3.63
CA GLN A 100 23.61 -3.92 -4.88
C GLN A 100 22.54 -2.83 -5.05
N LYS A 101 22.97 -1.57 -5.00
CA LYS A 101 22.08 -0.40 -4.89
C LYS A 101 21.14 -0.22 -6.07
N ASP A 102 21.57 -0.65 -7.26
CA ASP A 102 20.87 -0.48 -8.53
C ASP A 102 19.92 -1.64 -8.88
N GLN A 103 19.92 -2.71 -8.07
CA GLN A 103 19.03 -3.86 -8.22
C GLN A 103 17.89 -3.86 -7.19
N GLY A 104 16.86 -4.66 -7.46
CA GLY A 104 15.85 -4.99 -6.45
C GLY A 104 16.40 -5.90 -5.36
N CYS A 105 15.61 -6.13 -4.32
CA CYS A 105 15.90 -7.09 -3.25
C CYS A 105 14.60 -7.69 -2.70
N GLU A 106 14.67 -8.77 -1.91
CA GLU A 106 13.49 -9.21 -1.16
C GLU A 106 13.00 -8.08 -0.23
N LEU A 107 11.69 -7.83 -0.21
CA LEU A 107 11.10 -6.76 0.59
C LEU A 107 11.27 -6.95 2.11
N LYS A 108 11.77 -8.10 2.57
CA LYS A 108 12.18 -8.31 3.97
C LYS A 108 13.17 -7.24 4.43
N TYR A 109 14.14 -6.84 3.59
CA TYR A 109 15.14 -5.84 3.96
C TYR A 109 14.51 -4.47 4.20
N ALA A 110 13.61 -4.04 3.30
CA ALA A 110 12.86 -2.80 3.45
C ALA A 110 11.92 -2.84 4.68
N ALA A 111 11.30 -4.00 4.94
CA ALA A 111 10.46 -4.17 6.11
C ALA A 111 11.25 -4.14 7.42
N ASP A 112 12.42 -4.77 7.49
CA ASP A 112 13.31 -4.73 8.66
C ASP A 112 13.82 -3.32 8.94
N LEU A 113 14.14 -2.56 7.90
CA LEU A 113 14.46 -1.15 8.02
C LEU A 113 13.29 -0.36 8.62
N CYS A 114 12.06 -0.51 8.10
CA CYS A 114 10.89 0.14 8.66
C CYS A 114 10.63 -0.25 10.12
N LEU A 115 10.81 -1.52 10.49
CA LEU A 115 10.68 -1.98 11.86
C LEU A 115 11.73 -1.35 12.78
N MET A 116 12.98 -1.27 12.33
CA MET A 116 14.08 -0.63 13.05
C MET A 116 13.76 0.86 13.30
N LEU A 117 13.43 1.60 12.24
CA LEU A 117 13.05 3.02 12.34
C LEU A 117 11.82 3.21 13.22
N SER A 118 10.78 2.39 13.05
CA SER A 118 9.57 2.46 13.88
C SER A 118 9.90 2.26 15.36
N LYS A 119 10.75 1.30 15.72
CA LYS A 119 11.19 1.12 17.13
C LYS A 119 12.06 2.29 17.62
N GLY A 120 12.85 2.89 16.75
CA GLY A 120 13.74 4.00 17.06
C GLY A 120 13.00 5.31 17.37
N VAL A 121 11.90 5.59 16.67
CA VAL A 121 11.14 6.85 16.80
C VAL A 121 10.76 7.17 18.26
N PRO A 122 9.98 6.36 18.99
CA PRO A 122 9.58 6.70 20.35
C PRO A 122 10.74 6.63 21.36
N ARG A 123 11.87 5.99 21.02
CA ARG A 123 13.07 5.97 21.87
C ARG A 123 13.83 7.29 21.80
N HIS A 124 13.92 7.88 20.61
CA HIS A 124 14.66 9.13 20.38
C HIS A 124 13.77 10.37 20.57
N PHE A 125 12.46 10.26 20.29
CA PHE A 125 11.51 11.37 20.31
C PHE A 125 10.41 11.09 21.33
N GLN A 126 10.61 11.54 22.57
CA GLN A 126 9.68 11.31 23.70
C GLN A 126 8.31 11.99 23.52
N ASN A 127 8.22 12.94 22.59
CA ASN A 127 6.99 13.59 22.16
C ASN A 127 6.18 12.76 21.13
N VAL A 128 6.66 11.59 20.70
CA VAL A 128 5.92 10.66 19.84
C VAL A 128 5.45 9.47 20.66
N GLU A 129 4.14 9.36 20.84
CA GLU A 129 3.51 8.18 21.41
C GLU A 129 3.13 7.20 20.31
N GLN A 130 3.65 5.96 20.40
CA GLN A 130 3.10 4.85 19.63
C GLN A 130 1.98 4.16 20.39
N ARG A 131 0.84 3.98 19.72
CA ARG A 131 -0.32 3.32 20.29
C ARG A 131 -0.81 2.19 19.40
N ARG A 132 -0.69 0.96 19.89
CA ARG A 132 -1.29 -0.20 19.24
C ARG A 132 -2.81 -0.18 19.41
N ALA A 133 -3.54 0.26 18.39
CA ALA A 133 -5.00 0.39 18.40
C ALA A 133 -5.56 0.49 16.97
N LYS A 134 -6.88 0.36 16.81
CA LYS A 134 -7.61 0.73 15.59
C LYS A 134 -8.26 2.10 15.79
N VAL A 135 -8.04 3.02 14.86
CA VAL A 135 -8.89 4.23 14.78
C VAL A 135 -10.23 3.83 14.19
N THR A 136 -11.31 4.03 14.95
CA THR A 136 -12.66 3.61 14.54
C THR A 136 -13.46 4.78 13.96
N SER A 137 -13.29 5.98 14.50
CA SER A 137 -13.95 7.18 14.00
C SER A 137 -13.12 8.43 14.28
N ALA A 138 -13.39 9.50 13.53
CA ALA A 138 -12.84 10.83 13.78
C ALA A 138 -13.91 11.89 13.47
N ILE A 139 -14.18 12.77 14.43
CA ILE A 139 -15.24 13.77 14.34
C ILE A 139 -14.64 15.17 14.42
N LEU A 140 -14.84 15.97 13.38
CA LEU A 140 -14.41 17.37 13.33
C LEU A 140 -15.43 18.27 14.00
N ASN A 141 -14.98 19.13 14.91
CA ASN A 141 -15.79 20.25 15.39
C ASN A 141 -15.47 21.52 14.57
N LYS A 142 -16.46 22.06 13.85
CA LYS A 142 -16.25 23.19 12.91
C LYS A 142 -15.84 24.49 13.60
N GLN A 143 -16.34 24.76 14.81
CA GLN A 143 -16.02 25.98 15.56
C GLN A 143 -14.56 25.99 16.03
N THR A 144 -14.12 24.89 16.62
CA THR A 144 -12.77 24.75 17.19
C THR A 144 -11.74 24.34 16.15
N ARG A 145 -12.18 23.76 15.02
CA ARG A 145 -11.35 23.10 14.02
C ARG A 145 -10.53 21.93 14.58
N GLU A 146 -11.01 21.32 15.67
CA GLU A 146 -10.38 20.17 16.30
C GLU A 146 -11.10 18.86 15.96
N TRP A 147 -10.31 17.81 15.78
CA TRP A 147 -10.75 16.44 15.61
C TRP A 147 -10.78 15.72 16.95
N THR A 148 -11.89 15.02 17.23
CA THR A 148 -11.94 13.99 18.28
C THR A 148 -11.83 12.62 17.61
N VAL A 149 -10.73 11.92 17.88
CA VAL A 149 -10.36 10.64 17.26
C VAL A 149 -10.58 9.50 18.25
N ALA A 150 -11.40 8.52 17.87
CA ALA A 150 -11.71 7.35 18.69
C ALA A 150 -10.78 6.17 18.39
N LEU A 151 -10.21 5.60 19.45
CA LEU A 151 -9.34 4.43 19.43
C LEU A 151 -10.05 3.24 20.07
N ASP A 152 -10.19 2.16 19.30
CA ASP A 152 -10.90 0.93 19.67
C ASP A 152 -12.34 1.18 20.18
N GLY A 153 -12.94 2.33 19.84
CA GLY A 153 -14.23 2.78 20.33
C GLY A 153 -14.30 3.11 21.83
N LYS A 154 -13.16 3.19 22.54
CA LYS A 154 -13.14 3.35 24.01
C LYS A 154 -12.29 4.52 24.52
N ARG A 155 -11.22 4.85 23.80
CA ARG A 155 -10.28 5.93 24.16
C ARG A 155 -10.35 7.02 23.11
N TYR A 156 -10.05 8.25 23.50
CA TYR A 156 -10.13 9.41 22.61
C TYR A 156 -8.85 10.25 22.64
N ALA A 157 -8.52 10.83 21.49
CA ALA A 157 -7.52 11.88 21.36
C ALA A 157 -8.14 13.10 20.69
N LYS A 158 -7.72 14.29 21.09
CA LYS A 158 -8.06 15.54 20.42
C LYS A 158 -6.85 16.07 19.66
N THR A 159 -7.07 16.55 18.45
CA THR A 159 -5.99 17.07 17.62
C THR A 159 -6.44 18.08 16.57
N SER A 160 -5.54 18.97 16.16
CA SER A 160 -5.75 19.84 15.00
C SER A 160 -5.37 19.17 13.67
N LYS A 161 -4.68 18.01 13.69
CA LYS A 161 -4.21 17.33 12.47
C LYS A 161 -4.40 15.83 12.54
N LEU A 162 -5.06 15.29 11.53
CA LEU A 162 -5.28 13.88 11.31
C LEU A 162 -4.67 13.47 9.96
N VAL A 163 -3.64 12.63 9.98
CA VAL A 163 -2.99 12.10 8.78
C VAL A 163 -3.37 10.63 8.59
N LEU A 164 -4.03 10.32 7.49
CA LEU A 164 -4.50 8.97 7.15
C LEU A 164 -3.49 8.28 6.22
N CYS A 165 -2.80 7.26 6.74
CA CYS A 165 -1.89 6.37 6.02
C CYS A 165 -2.39 4.92 6.13
N THR A 166 -3.67 4.71 5.86
CA THR A 166 -4.43 3.47 6.18
C THR A 166 -4.04 2.25 5.34
N GLY A 167 -3.31 2.47 4.25
CA GLY A 167 -2.86 1.42 3.33
C GLY A 167 -4.00 0.81 2.49
N SER A 168 -3.64 -0.24 1.75
CA SER A 168 -4.54 -0.93 0.83
C SER A 168 -4.44 -2.45 1.00
N SER A 169 -5.39 -3.17 0.42
CA SER A 169 -5.46 -4.64 0.40
C SER A 169 -5.74 -5.15 -1.01
N PRO A 170 -5.29 -6.36 -1.37
CA PRO A 170 -5.65 -6.96 -2.65
C PRO A 170 -7.15 -6.98 -2.86
N ILE A 171 -7.60 -6.63 -4.05
CA ILE A 171 -9.01 -6.77 -4.42
C ILE A 171 -9.34 -8.26 -4.41
N SER A 172 -10.21 -8.67 -3.48
CA SER A 172 -10.61 -10.07 -3.32
C SER A 172 -11.97 -10.38 -3.96
N GLN A 173 -12.71 -9.35 -4.39
CA GLN A 173 -14.03 -9.48 -4.99
C GLN A 173 -14.22 -8.53 -6.18
N PRO A 174 -13.91 -8.98 -7.40
CA PRO A 174 -14.76 -8.74 -8.54
C PRO A 174 -15.53 -10.02 -8.82
N GLN A 175 -16.81 -9.87 -9.17
CA GLN A 175 -17.50 -10.95 -9.85
C GLN A 175 -16.81 -11.15 -11.21
N LEU A 176 -15.98 -12.19 -11.32
CA LEU A 176 -15.42 -12.61 -12.61
C LEU A 176 -16.53 -13.08 -13.55
N MET A 177 -17.62 -13.59 -12.99
CA MET A 177 -18.69 -14.28 -13.70
C MET A 177 -20.06 -13.75 -13.25
N THR A 178 -20.96 -13.52 -14.21
CA THR A 178 -22.40 -13.40 -13.93
C THR A 178 -22.92 -14.73 -13.38
N GLY A 179 -23.57 -14.71 -12.21
CA GLY A 179 -24.05 -15.93 -11.54
C GLY A 179 -23.08 -16.54 -10.50
N GLY A 180 -21.89 -15.96 -10.31
CA GLY A 180 -20.93 -16.38 -9.27
C GLY A 180 -19.84 -17.32 -9.77
N LEU A 181 -18.94 -17.71 -8.86
CA LEU A 181 -17.85 -18.63 -9.15
C LEU A 181 -18.34 -20.09 -9.06
N PRO A 182 -17.72 -21.04 -9.78
CA PRO A 182 -17.99 -22.47 -9.61
C PRO A 182 -17.85 -22.91 -8.14
N GLU A 183 -18.77 -23.75 -7.66
CA GLU A 183 -18.85 -24.15 -6.23
C GLU A 183 -17.59 -24.86 -5.72
N ASN A 184 -16.90 -25.60 -6.59
CA ASN A 184 -15.69 -26.36 -6.28
C ASN A 184 -14.40 -25.53 -6.37
N LEU A 185 -14.48 -24.25 -6.73
CA LEU A 185 -13.30 -23.41 -6.96
C LEU A 185 -12.78 -22.81 -5.65
N VAL A 186 -11.59 -23.25 -5.22
CA VAL A 186 -10.95 -22.76 -3.99
C VAL A 186 -10.20 -21.46 -4.26
N THR A 187 -10.61 -20.37 -3.62
CA THR A 187 -9.90 -19.09 -3.76
C THR A 187 -8.64 -19.06 -2.89
N VAL A 188 -7.51 -18.66 -3.49
CA VAL A 188 -6.24 -18.46 -2.80
C VAL A 188 -5.94 -16.97 -2.81
N HIS A 189 -5.94 -16.38 -1.61
CA HIS A 189 -5.70 -14.95 -1.44
C HIS A 189 -4.31 -14.55 -1.98
N LEU A 190 -4.21 -13.39 -2.63
CA LEU A 190 -2.98 -12.92 -3.29
C LEU A 190 -1.76 -12.93 -2.36
N ASP A 191 -1.91 -12.51 -1.11
CA ASP A 191 -0.83 -12.56 -0.11
C ASP A 191 -0.23 -13.96 0.11
N ALA A 192 -1.05 -15.01 0.02
CA ALA A 192 -0.58 -16.37 0.14
C ALA A 192 0.16 -16.82 -1.14
N ALA A 193 -0.36 -16.43 -2.31
CA ALA A 193 0.23 -16.71 -3.61
C ALA A 193 1.60 -16.03 -3.83
N LEU A 194 1.81 -14.88 -3.18
CA LEU A 194 3.07 -14.13 -3.20
C LEU A 194 4.08 -14.59 -2.12
N ARG A 195 3.82 -15.71 -1.43
CA ARG A 195 4.72 -16.29 -0.42
C ARG A 195 5.20 -17.69 -0.84
N PRO A 196 6.29 -17.77 -1.64
CA PRO A 196 6.78 -19.03 -2.20
C PRO A 196 6.97 -20.14 -1.17
N SER A 197 7.58 -19.81 -0.03
CA SER A 197 7.90 -20.79 1.04
C SER A 197 6.70 -21.56 1.61
N SER A 198 5.49 -21.02 1.50
CA SER A 198 4.27 -21.67 2.01
C SER A 198 3.28 -22.04 0.92
N LEU A 199 3.57 -21.72 -0.34
CA LEU A 199 2.63 -21.88 -1.44
C LEU A 199 2.34 -23.35 -1.73
N GLY A 200 3.36 -24.22 -1.67
CA GLY A 200 3.19 -25.66 -1.89
C GLY A 200 2.29 -26.36 -0.86
N GLY A 201 2.21 -25.82 0.37
CA GLY A 201 1.26 -26.35 1.37
C GLY A 201 -0.20 -25.93 1.13
N ARG A 202 -0.46 -25.06 0.15
CA ARG A 202 -1.79 -24.48 -0.14
C ARG A 202 -2.34 -24.87 -1.50
N ILE A 203 -1.50 -25.41 -2.38
CA ILE A 203 -1.85 -25.80 -3.75
C ILE A 203 -1.54 -27.28 -3.89
N PRO A 204 -2.53 -28.16 -4.13
CA PRO A 204 -2.28 -29.57 -4.42
C PRO A 204 -1.35 -29.78 -5.62
N SER A 205 -0.60 -30.90 -5.63
CA SER A 205 0.41 -31.23 -6.64
C SER A 205 -0.13 -31.44 -8.05
N ASP A 206 -1.42 -31.68 -8.18
CA ASP A 206 -2.18 -31.93 -9.40
C ASP A 206 -3.24 -30.86 -9.65
N ALA A 207 -3.20 -29.74 -8.91
CA ALA A 207 -4.16 -28.66 -9.07
C ALA A 207 -4.10 -28.05 -10.47
N THR A 208 -5.27 -27.61 -10.96
CA THR A 208 -5.35 -26.63 -12.05
C THR A 208 -5.71 -25.28 -11.45
N VAL A 209 -4.80 -24.31 -11.58
CA VAL A 209 -4.90 -22.99 -10.94
C VAL A 209 -5.21 -21.92 -11.99
N ALA A 210 -6.34 -21.25 -11.83
CA ALA A 210 -6.68 -20.03 -12.57
C ALA A 210 -5.92 -18.83 -11.96
N VAL A 211 -5.17 -18.10 -12.78
CA VAL A 211 -4.51 -16.85 -12.40
C VAL A 211 -5.07 -15.73 -13.25
N VAL A 212 -5.70 -14.74 -12.61
CA VAL A 212 -6.31 -13.59 -13.30
C VAL A 212 -5.48 -12.33 -13.10
N GLY A 213 -5.13 -11.68 -14.22
CA GLY A 213 -4.40 -10.41 -14.25
C GLY A 213 -3.05 -10.51 -14.95
N ALA A 214 -2.45 -9.36 -15.28
CA ALA A 214 -1.17 -9.27 -15.99
C ALA A 214 -0.20 -8.23 -15.41
N SER A 215 -0.51 -7.75 -14.19
CA SER A 215 0.32 -6.77 -13.47
C SER A 215 1.55 -7.43 -12.84
N HIS A 216 2.42 -6.64 -12.20
CA HIS A 216 3.60 -7.13 -11.49
C HIS A 216 3.28 -8.24 -10.49
N SER A 217 2.21 -8.12 -9.71
CA SER A 217 1.79 -9.19 -8.77
C SER A 217 1.35 -10.45 -9.50
N ALA A 218 0.68 -10.34 -10.65
CA ALA A 218 0.24 -11.51 -11.42
C ALA A 218 1.44 -12.29 -11.98
N VAL A 219 2.43 -11.58 -12.53
CA VAL A 219 3.66 -12.19 -13.05
C VAL A 219 4.43 -12.91 -11.93
N LEU A 220 4.52 -12.32 -10.74
CA LEU A 220 5.16 -12.97 -9.60
C LEU A 220 4.40 -14.23 -9.15
N VAL A 221 3.06 -14.22 -9.16
CA VAL A 221 2.26 -15.42 -8.89
C VAL A 221 2.53 -16.51 -9.93
N LEU A 222 2.55 -16.17 -11.22
CA LEU A 222 2.87 -17.11 -12.30
C LEU A 222 4.27 -17.70 -12.12
N MET A 223 5.25 -16.87 -11.79
CA MET A 223 6.62 -17.29 -11.50
C MET A 223 6.67 -18.27 -10.31
N ASN A 224 5.98 -17.96 -9.22
CA ASN A 224 5.93 -18.83 -8.03
C ASN A 224 5.28 -20.19 -8.33
N LEU A 225 4.15 -20.20 -9.06
CA LEU A 225 3.46 -21.43 -9.43
C LEU A 225 4.25 -22.25 -10.45
N TYR A 226 4.92 -21.60 -11.40
CA TYR A 226 5.81 -22.27 -12.36
C TYR A 226 7.00 -22.93 -11.63
N ASN A 227 7.60 -22.24 -10.67
CA ASN A 227 8.67 -22.80 -9.83
C ASN A 227 8.15 -24.00 -9.03
N LEU A 228 6.94 -23.91 -8.48
CA LEU A 228 6.31 -25.03 -7.77
C LEU A 228 6.10 -26.24 -8.71
N ALA A 229 5.57 -26.00 -9.91
CA ALA A 229 5.31 -27.02 -10.90
C ALA A 229 6.56 -27.75 -11.39
N THR A 230 7.68 -27.04 -11.49
CA THR A 230 8.96 -27.56 -12.00
C THR A 230 9.84 -28.20 -10.93
N THR A 231 9.47 -28.07 -9.64
CA THR A 231 10.29 -28.58 -8.52
C THR A 231 9.59 -29.68 -7.73
N SER A 232 8.32 -29.51 -7.39
CA SER A 232 7.63 -30.41 -6.44
C SER A 232 6.22 -30.81 -6.88
N HIS A 233 5.62 -30.10 -7.83
CA HIS A 233 4.22 -30.30 -8.25
C HIS A 233 4.15 -30.56 -9.77
N PRO A 234 4.73 -31.65 -10.31
CA PRO A 234 4.88 -31.85 -11.76
C PRO A 234 3.56 -31.91 -12.54
N ASN A 235 2.44 -32.21 -11.85
CA ASN A 235 1.10 -32.28 -12.43
C ASN A 235 0.31 -30.96 -12.31
N LEU A 236 0.86 -29.94 -11.63
CA LEU A 236 0.26 -28.62 -11.51
C LEU A 236 0.12 -27.99 -12.91
N ARG A 237 -1.05 -27.45 -13.20
CA ARG A 237 -1.33 -26.69 -14.43
C ARG A 237 -1.86 -25.31 -14.09
N ILE A 238 -1.53 -24.34 -14.93
CA ILE A 238 -1.85 -22.94 -14.70
C ILE A 238 -2.62 -22.43 -15.91
N LYS A 239 -3.82 -21.91 -15.69
CA LYS A 239 -4.59 -21.16 -16.70
C LYS A 239 -4.46 -19.67 -16.40
N TRP A 240 -3.74 -18.96 -17.26
CA TRP A 240 -3.49 -17.53 -17.11
C TRP A 240 -4.48 -16.71 -17.93
N PHE A 241 -5.42 -16.06 -17.25
CA PHE A 241 -6.44 -15.19 -17.82
C PHE A 241 -5.91 -13.75 -17.89
N THR A 242 -5.79 -13.21 -19.09
CA THR A 242 -5.27 -11.86 -19.33
C THR A 242 -6.10 -11.11 -20.36
N ARG A 243 -6.29 -9.80 -20.12
CA ARG A 243 -6.89 -8.87 -21.09
C ARG A 243 -5.84 -8.17 -21.96
N HIS A 244 -4.56 -8.44 -21.69
CA HIS A 244 -3.44 -7.79 -22.35
C HIS A 244 -2.70 -8.82 -23.19
N LYS A 245 -2.64 -8.54 -24.50
CA LYS A 245 -1.82 -9.28 -25.45
C LYS A 245 -0.35 -9.13 -25.09
N ASP A 246 0.11 -7.89 -25.01
CA ASP A 246 1.47 -7.51 -24.66
C ASP A 246 1.55 -7.02 -23.20
N LEU A 247 2.62 -7.41 -22.50
CA LEU A 247 2.89 -6.95 -21.15
C LEU A 247 3.49 -5.54 -21.16
N ARG A 248 3.10 -4.71 -20.20
CA ARG A 248 3.66 -3.36 -20.04
C ARG A 248 4.93 -3.42 -19.20
N TYR A 249 6.04 -2.92 -19.73
CA TYR A 249 7.33 -2.85 -19.03
C TYR A 249 7.65 -1.40 -18.65
N ALA A 250 8.39 -1.22 -17.57
CA ALA A 250 8.98 0.08 -17.28
C ALA A 250 10.21 0.29 -18.19
N GLU A 251 10.33 1.47 -18.78
CA GLU A 251 11.45 1.82 -19.66
C GLU A 251 12.30 2.92 -19.03
N TYR A 252 13.57 2.63 -18.78
CA TYR A 252 14.51 3.62 -18.26
C TYR A 252 14.88 4.60 -19.37
N LYS A 253 14.62 5.89 -19.14
CA LYS A 253 15.02 7.01 -19.98
C LYS A 253 16.11 7.81 -19.26
N ASP A 254 16.60 8.88 -19.89
CA ASP A 254 17.57 9.76 -19.26
C ASP A 254 16.91 10.55 -18.12
N GLY A 255 17.25 10.20 -16.87
CA GLY A 255 16.74 10.86 -15.66
C GLY A 255 15.31 10.49 -15.21
N TRP A 256 14.57 9.66 -15.94
CA TRP A 256 13.21 9.23 -15.58
C TRP A 256 12.85 7.84 -16.11
N ILE A 257 11.68 7.31 -15.73
CA ILE A 257 11.21 5.98 -16.11
C ILE A 257 9.80 6.11 -16.71
N LEU A 258 9.61 5.63 -17.93
CA LEU A 258 8.29 5.51 -18.56
C LEU A 258 7.55 4.31 -17.95
N TYR A 259 6.26 4.49 -17.63
CA TYR A 259 5.45 3.51 -16.90
C TYR A 259 6.07 3.10 -15.56
N ASP A 260 6.60 4.06 -14.81
CA ASP A 260 7.31 3.83 -13.55
C ASP A 260 6.44 3.17 -12.47
N ASN A 261 5.12 3.39 -12.49
CA ASN A 261 4.21 2.83 -11.49
C ASN A 261 3.41 1.64 -12.02
N THR A 262 3.21 1.57 -13.34
CA THR A 262 2.35 0.56 -13.96
C THR A 262 3.11 -0.53 -14.73
N GLY A 263 4.38 -0.28 -15.09
CA GLY A 263 5.21 -1.22 -15.85
C GLY A 263 5.93 -2.25 -14.98
N LEU A 264 6.16 -3.45 -15.54
CA LEU A 264 6.97 -4.51 -14.94
C LEU A 264 8.43 -4.06 -14.78
N LYS A 265 9.05 -4.45 -13.65
CA LYS A 265 10.46 -4.19 -13.30
C LYS A 265 11.11 -5.39 -12.62
N GLY A 266 12.44 -5.35 -12.53
CA GLY A 266 13.25 -6.32 -11.80
C GLY A 266 13.00 -7.75 -12.27
N GLU A 267 13.08 -8.70 -11.33
CA GLU A 267 12.94 -10.13 -11.59
C GLU A 267 11.65 -10.49 -12.34
N ALA A 268 10.52 -9.84 -12.00
CA ALA A 268 9.26 -10.10 -12.70
C ALA A 268 9.33 -9.72 -14.18
N ALA A 269 9.95 -8.58 -14.51
CA ALA A 269 10.11 -8.16 -15.91
C ALA A 269 11.05 -9.11 -16.67
N GLU A 270 12.17 -9.47 -16.07
CA GLU A 270 13.14 -10.39 -16.68
C GLU A 270 12.53 -11.77 -16.93
N TRP A 271 11.82 -12.30 -15.94
CA TRP A 271 11.13 -13.58 -16.06
C TRP A 271 10.02 -13.53 -17.11
N ALA A 272 9.21 -12.46 -17.14
CA ALA A 272 8.15 -12.29 -18.13
C ALA A 272 8.70 -12.21 -19.57
N ARG A 273 9.76 -11.43 -19.81
CA ARG A 273 10.39 -11.34 -21.14
C ARG A 273 10.84 -12.68 -21.66
N LYS A 274 11.40 -13.52 -20.79
CA LYS A 274 11.88 -14.85 -21.14
C LYS A 274 10.75 -15.86 -21.35
N ASN A 275 9.66 -15.74 -20.58
CA ASN A 275 8.71 -16.84 -20.43
C ASN A 275 7.30 -16.57 -20.91
N LEU A 276 6.84 -15.31 -21.01
CA LEU A 276 5.44 -14.93 -21.23
C LEU A 276 5.18 -14.13 -22.52
N GLU A 277 6.21 -13.54 -23.13
CA GLU A 277 6.07 -12.77 -24.38
C GLU A 277 5.60 -13.64 -25.54
N ASP A 278 4.60 -13.21 -26.30
CA ASP A 278 3.95 -14.03 -27.34
C ASP A 278 4.94 -14.66 -28.33
N ARG A 279 5.95 -13.89 -28.75
CA ARG A 279 6.98 -14.35 -29.68
C ARG A 279 7.84 -15.50 -29.11
N LEU A 280 7.99 -15.56 -27.80
CA LEU A 280 8.85 -16.51 -27.10
C LEU A 280 8.06 -17.59 -26.36
N PHE A 281 6.80 -17.32 -26.01
CA PHE A 281 5.94 -18.20 -25.23
C PHE A 281 5.81 -19.59 -25.86
N GLY A 282 5.69 -19.64 -27.19
CA GLY A 282 5.63 -20.88 -27.97
C GLY A 282 6.77 -21.87 -27.70
N ASN A 283 7.98 -21.33 -27.45
CA ASN A 283 9.22 -22.09 -27.24
C ASN A 283 9.67 -22.10 -25.77
N SER A 284 8.99 -21.35 -24.91
CA SER A 284 9.27 -21.28 -23.48
C SER A 284 8.90 -22.60 -22.80
N SER A 285 9.76 -23.06 -21.90
CA SER A 285 9.43 -24.19 -21.01
C SER A 285 8.19 -23.91 -20.15
N ALA A 286 7.83 -22.64 -19.92
CA ALA A 286 6.62 -22.25 -19.23
C ALA A 286 5.34 -22.73 -19.92
N LYS A 287 5.32 -22.85 -21.26
CA LYS A 287 4.15 -23.35 -22.01
C LYS A 287 3.75 -24.78 -21.66
N LYS A 288 4.66 -25.59 -21.11
CA LYS A 288 4.35 -26.94 -20.63
C LYS A 288 3.44 -26.96 -19.41
N VAL A 289 3.39 -25.84 -18.68
CA VAL A 289 2.67 -25.68 -17.40
C VAL A 289 1.58 -24.63 -17.50
N ILE A 290 1.82 -23.54 -18.23
CA ILE A 290 0.96 -22.37 -18.36
C ILE A 290 0.23 -22.40 -19.69
N THR A 291 -1.10 -22.28 -19.64
CA THR A 291 -1.96 -21.99 -20.78
C THR A 291 -2.38 -20.53 -20.70
N LYS A 292 -1.98 -19.71 -21.68
CA LYS A 292 -2.40 -18.30 -21.81
C LYS A 292 -3.79 -18.25 -22.43
N LEU A 293 -4.72 -17.59 -21.74
CA LEU A 293 -6.08 -17.32 -22.17
C LEU A 293 -6.21 -15.80 -22.32
N LEU A 294 -6.08 -15.33 -23.56
CA LEU A 294 -6.29 -13.93 -23.90
C LEU A 294 -7.79 -13.68 -24.03
N MET A 295 -8.28 -12.63 -23.38
CA MET A 295 -9.68 -12.23 -23.37
C MET A 295 -9.82 -10.80 -23.88
N SER A 296 -10.91 -10.52 -24.58
CA SER A 296 -11.41 -9.18 -24.86
C SER A 296 -12.57 -8.85 -23.91
N PRO A 297 -12.96 -7.57 -23.77
CA PRO A 297 -14.14 -7.20 -22.98
C PRO A 297 -15.43 -7.92 -23.40
N GLU A 298 -15.54 -8.29 -24.68
CA GLU A 298 -16.73 -8.92 -25.26
C GLU A 298 -16.82 -10.42 -24.96
N ASP A 299 -15.68 -11.12 -24.89
CA ASP A 299 -15.63 -12.58 -24.69
C ASP A 299 -15.26 -13.00 -23.26
N GLU A 300 -14.84 -12.06 -22.39
CA GLU A 300 -14.34 -12.34 -21.04
C GLU A 300 -15.27 -13.26 -20.24
N GLN A 301 -16.59 -12.99 -20.25
CA GLN A 301 -17.57 -13.84 -19.56
C GLN A 301 -17.65 -15.25 -20.16
N ALA A 302 -17.59 -15.38 -21.48
CA ALA A 302 -17.66 -16.67 -22.16
C ALA A 302 -16.40 -17.52 -21.86
N VAL A 303 -15.22 -16.89 -21.88
CA VAL A 303 -13.96 -17.56 -21.56
C VAL A 303 -13.92 -18.02 -20.10
N TYR A 304 -14.35 -17.18 -19.16
CA TYR A 304 -14.45 -17.63 -17.77
C TYR A 304 -15.46 -18.78 -17.62
N ALA A 305 -16.61 -18.71 -18.29
CA ALA A 305 -17.64 -19.75 -18.24
C ALA A 305 -17.15 -21.10 -18.77
N SER A 306 -16.34 -21.10 -19.84
CA SER A 306 -15.79 -22.34 -20.42
C SER A 306 -14.60 -22.88 -19.62
N GLU A 307 -13.74 -22.01 -19.10
CA GLU A 307 -12.44 -22.42 -18.57
C GLU A 307 -12.41 -22.60 -17.05
N LEU A 308 -13.12 -21.77 -16.28
CA LEU A 308 -13.10 -21.84 -14.81
C LEU A 308 -13.65 -23.15 -14.22
N PRO A 309 -14.68 -23.82 -14.79
CA PRO A 309 -15.17 -25.09 -14.25
C PRO A 309 -14.12 -26.21 -14.18
N SER A 310 -13.10 -26.14 -15.06
CA SER A 310 -11.97 -27.08 -15.06
C SER A 310 -10.88 -26.73 -14.05
N CYS A 311 -10.96 -25.57 -13.41
CA CYS A 311 -9.99 -25.11 -12.43
C CYS A 311 -10.39 -25.58 -11.03
N THR A 312 -9.38 -25.90 -10.23
CA THR A 312 -9.53 -26.27 -8.81
C THR A 312 -9.29 -25.09 -7.88
N HIS A 313 -8.44 -24.15 -8.30
CA HIS A 313 -8.06 -22.99 -7.50
C HIS A 313 -8.10 -21.70 -8.32
N LEU A 314 -8.32 -20.57 -7.66
CA LEU A 314 -8.34 -19.25 -8.26
C LEU A 314 -7.45 -18.27 -7.47
N ILE A 315 -6.54 -17.59 -8.16
CA ILE A 315 -5.76 -16.47 -7.64
C ILE A 315 -6.05 -15.23 -8.50
N GLN A 316 -6.47 -14.16 -7.85
CA GLN A 316 -6.74 -12.88 -8.50
C GLN A 316 -5.64 -11.86 -8.16
N ALA A 317 -4.99 -11.31 -9.18
CA ALA A 317 -3.90 -10.34 -9.09
C ALA A 317 -4.21 -9.08 -9.92
N ILE A 318 -5.35 -8.49 -9.59
CA ILE A 318 -6.08 -7.48 -10.38
C ILE A 318 -6.03 -6.06 -9.77
N GLY A 319 -5.15 -5.86 -8.80
CA GLY A 319 -4.96 -4.57 -8.14
C GLY A 319 -5.31 -4.57 -6.66
N PHE A 320 -5.26 -3.38 -6.08
CA PHE A 320 -5.45 -3.14 -4.66
C PHE A 320 -6.56 -2.12 -4.47
N GLN A 321 -7.34 -2.29 -3.41
CA GLN A 321 -8.31 -1.30 -2.96
C GLN A 321 -7.86 -0.71 -1.64
N ARG A 322 -8.15 0.58 -1.45
CA ARG A 322 -7.92 1.29 -0.20
C ARG A 322 -8.60 0.55 0.96
N ASN A 323 -7.92 0.45 2.10
CA ASN A 323 -8.53 -0.05 3.32
C ASN A 323 -9.65 0.90 3.78
N PRO A 324 -10.72 0.40 4.41
CA PRO A 324 -11.78 1.26 4.94
C PRO A 324 -11.20 2.37 5.83
N LEU A 325 -11.70 3.58 5.63
CA LEU A 325 -11.37 4.72 6.50
C LEU A 325 -12.06 4.55 7.85
N PRO A 326 -11.56 5.20 8.92
CA PRO A 326 -12.39 5.40 10.10
C PRO A 326 -13.67 6.17 9.72
N ASP A 327 -14.74 5.99 10.49
CA ASP A 327 -15.98 6.74 10.28
C ASP A 327 -15.69 8.23 10.49
N LEU A 328 -15.80 9.03 9.44
CA LEU A 328 -15.55 10.46 9.49
C LEU A 328 -16.87 11.20 9.70
N GLY A 329 -16.88 12.11 10.65
CA GLY A 329 -18.04 12.92 10.98
C GLY A 329 -17.71 14.38 11.24
N VAL A 330 -18.74 15.20 11.32
CA VAL A 330 -18.63 16.62 11.62
C VAL A 330 -19.75 17.07 12.55
N VAL A 331 -19.43 18.00 13.46
CA VAL A 331 -20.39 18.68 14.35
C VAL A 331 -20.22 20.20 14.20
N GLU A 332 -21.34 20.93 14.23
CA GLU A 332 -21.32 22.40 14.19
C GLU A 332 -20.72 23.00 15.46
N LYS A 333 -21.06 22.43 16.63
CA LYS A 333 -20.57 22.83 17.94
C LYS A 333 -20.57 21.65 18.92
N ALA A 334 -19.91 21.83 20.07
CA ALA A 334 -19.93 20.81 21.11
C ALA A 334 -21.38 20.49 21.53
N GLY A 335 -21.71 19.20 21.59
CA GLY A 335 -23.05 18.70 21.94
C GLY A 335 -24.08 18.70 20.79
N ALA A 336 -23.72 19.16 19.59
CA ALA A 336 -24.57 19.02 18.40
C ALA A 336 -24.57 17.57 17.87
N GLU A 337 -25.58 17.24 17.06
CA GLU A 337 -25.65 15.95 16.37
C GLU A 337 -24.49 15.79 15.39
N THR A 338 -23.90 14.59 15.36
CA THR A 338 -22.81 14.26 14.44
C THR A 338 -23.38 13.87 13.07
N GLN A 339 -22.95 14.59 12.03
CA GLN A 339 -23.30 14.28 10.65
C GLN A 339 -22.15 13.53 9.96
N PRO A 340 -22.43 12.54 9.09
CA PRO A 340 -21.40 11.88 8.29
C PRO A 340 -20.64 12.88 7.41
N LEU A 341 -19.33 12.69 7.27
CA LEU A 341 -18.46 13.54 6.46
C LEU A 341 -17.92 12.76 5.25
N SER A 342 -18.45 13.06 4.07
CA SER A 342 -17.88 12.60 2.80
C SER A 342 -16.59 13.35 2.49
N VAL A 343 -15.57 12.62 2.03
CA VAL A 343 -14.24 13.19 1.79
C VAL A 343 -13.67 12.79 0.43
N TYR A 344 -12.99 13.74 -0.22
CA TYR A 344 -12.34 13.56 -1.51
C TYR A 344 -10.88 13.99 -1.40
N HIS A 345 -9.96 13.04 -1.64
CA HIS A 345 -8.53 13.27 -1.54
C HIS A 345 -8.02 14.09 -2.73
N ASP A 346 -7.16 15.05 -2.47
CA ASP A 346 -6.39 15.78 -3.47
C ASP A 346 -5.00 15.17 -3.59
N ALA A 347 -4.77 14.41 -4.66
CA ALA A 347 -3.53 13.68 -4.90
C ALA A 347 -2.32 14.59 -5.21
N SER A 348 -2.49 15.90 -5.35
CA SER A 348 -1.37 16.83 -5.59
C SER A 348 -0.69 17.29 -4.30
N ASN A 349 -1.46 17.41 -3.22
CA ASN A 349 -1.05 18.02 -1.96
C ASN A 349 -1.44 17.21 -0.72
N GLY A 350 -2.21 16.14 -0.87
CA GLY A 350 -2.57 15.23 0.22
C GLY A 350 -3.71 15.69 1.13
N ARG A 351 -4.36 16.81 0.82
CA ARG A 351 -5.49 17.34 1.60
C ARG A 351 -6.80 16.68 1.19
N PHE A 352 -7.87 16.88 1.97
CA PHE A 352 -9.21 16.42 1.64
C PHE A 352 -10.18 17.58 1.47
N SER A 353 -11.14 17.47 0.55
CA SER A 353 -12.30 18.36 0.42
C SER A 353 -13.61 17.63 0.73
N ALA A 354 -14.65 18.38 1.09
CA ALA A 354 -16.00 17.84 1.31
C ALA A 354 -16.81 17.67 0.00
N GLN A 355 -16.31 18.21 -1.12
CA GLN A 355 -16.94 18.14 -2.43
C GLN A 355 -16.00 17.47 -3.46
N PRO A 356 -16.56 16.73 -4.45
CA PRO A 356 -15.82 16.20 -5.60
C PRO A 356 -15.55 17.29 -6.67
N GLY A 357 -14.45 17.16 -7.43
CA GLY A 357 -14.09 18.04 -8.58
C GLY A 357 -13.51 19.42 -8.18
N GLU A 358 -12.68 20.15 -8.92
CA GLU A 358 -12.14 20.10 -10.29
C GLU A 358 -10.62 20.43 -10.28
N THR A 359 -9.96 20.28 -11.43
CA THR A 359 -8.50 20.43 -11.70
C THR A 359 -7.87 21.81 -11.44
N SER A 360 -8.60 22.80 -10.94
CA SER A 360 -8.04 24.12 -10.62
C SER A 360 -7.90 24.30 -9.11
N ALA A 361 -6.70 24.68 -8.66
CA ALA A 361 -6.40 24.95 -7.25
C ALA A 361 -7.18 26.16 -6.68
N GLN A 362 -7.83 26.96 -7.54
CA GLN A 362 -8.57 28.16 -7.15
C GLN A 362 -10.00 27.80 -6.73
N GLY A 363 -10.31 28.01 -5.44
CA GLY A 363 -11.67 27.89 -4.89
C GLY A 363 -11.95 26.59 -4.11
N ARG A 364 -11.01 25.63 -4.07
CA ARG A 364 -11.20 24.37 -3.34
C ARG A 364 -11.15 24.61 -1.82
N THR A 365 -12.26 24.34 -1.13
CA THR A 365 -12.31 24.39 0.33
C THR A 365 -11.88 23.05 0.92
N TYR A 366 -10.73 23.05 1.60
CA TYR A 366 -10.20 21.87 2.27
C TYR A 366 -10.80 21.69 3.67
N ILE A 367 -10.97 20.44 4.06
CA ILE A 367 -11.34 20.04 5.41
C ILE A 367 -10.15 20.34 6.33
N PRO A 368 -10.33 21.17 7.38
CA PRO A 368 -9.24 21.56 8.26
C PRO A 368 -8.53 20.36 8.90
N GLY A 369 -7.20 20.35 8.78
CA GLY A 369 -6.37 19.38 9.48
C GLY A 369 -6.46 17.93 8.97
N LEU A 370 -7.16 17.64 7.86
CA LEU A 370 -7.29 16.28 7.35
C LEU A 370 -6.37 16.05 6.16
N PHE A 371 -5.48 15.07 6.28
CA PHE A 371 -4.45 14.75 5.28
C PHE A 371 -4.35 13.26 5.02
N GLY A 372 -3.83 12.87 3.86
CA GLY A 372 -3.74 11.48 3.42
C GLY A 372 -2.50 11.24 2.57
N ALA A 373 -1.83 10.11 2.83
CA ALA A 373 -0.63 9.70 2.10
C ALA A 373 -0.48 8.18 2.01
N GLY A 374 0.40 7.73 1.12
CA GLY A 374 0.72 6.32 0.92
C GLY A 374 -0.15 5.66 -0.14
N ILE A 375 -0.11 4.32 -0.23
CA ILE A 375 -0.89 3.56 -1.24
C ILE A 375 -2.42 3.76 -1.14
N ALA A 376 -2.92 4.22 0.00
CA ALA A 376 -4.33 4.59 0.16
C ALA A 376 -4.69 5.91 -0.54
N PHE A 377 -3.69 6.79 -0.68
CA PHE A 377 -3.80 8.18 -1.08
C PHE A 377 -2.52 8.58 -1.85
N PRO A 378 -2.24 7.91 -2.98
CA PRO A 378 -0.98 8.11 -3.69
C PRO A 378 -0.93 9.49 -4.32
N GLU A 379 0.27 10.01 -4.52
CA GLU A 379 0.47 11.23 -5.29
C GLU A 379 0.13 10.98 -6.77
N ARG A 380 -0.59 11.90 -7.40
CA ARG A 380 -0.79 11.88 -8.85
C ARG A 380 0.42 12.51 -9.51
N VAL A 381 1.13 11.74 -10.32
CA VAL A 381 2.29 12.20 -11.08
C VAL A 381 1.99 12.17 -12.57
N VAL A 382 2.63 13.08 -13.31
CA VAL A 382 2.60 13.11 -14.78
C VAL A 382 4.03 12.95 -15.27
N ASP A 383 4.28 11.93 -16.08
CA ASP A 383 5.61 11.73 -16.65
C ASP A 383 5.88 12.70 -17.82
N PRO A 384 7.14 12.84 -18.28
CA PRO A 384 7.48 13.70 -19.42
C PRO A 384 6.76 13.37 -20.74
N ALA A 385 6.19 12.17 -20.88
CA ALA A 385 5.38 11.77 -22.03
C ALA A 385 3.88 12.08 -21.86
N GLY A 386 3.49 12.70 -20.74
CA GLY A 386 2.11 13.07 -20.44
C GLY A 386 1.27 11.96 -19.81
N ASN A 387 1.86 10.80 -19.50
CA ASN A 387 1.11 9.72 -18.84
C ASN A 387 0.87 10.09 -17.38
N VAL A 388 -0.36 9.82 -16.92
CA VAL A 388 -0.76 10.06 -15.54
C VAL A 388 -0.67 8.75 -14.77
N GLU A 389 0.06 8.75 -13.67
CA GLU A 389 0.23 7.60 -12.80
C GLU A 389 0.03 7.95 -11.33
N GLU A 390 -0.25 6.93 -10.51
CA GLU A 390 -0.27 7.03 -9.06
C GLU A 390 1.07 6.57 -8.48
N ALA A 391 1.75 7.46 -7.76
CA ALA A 391 3.07 7.22 -7.22
C ALA A 391 3.03 6.28 -6.00
N VAL A 392 3.31 4.99 -6.21
CA VAL A 392 3.30 3.96 -5.16
C VAL A 392 4.71 3.39 -4.96
N GLY A 393 5.30 3.65 -3.80
CA GLY A 393 6.62 3.16 -3.43
C GLY A 393 7.19 3.89 -2.23
N PHE A 394 8.15 3.29 -1.52
CA PHE A 394 8.70 3.84 -0.27
C PHE A 394 9.28 5.24 -0.49
N TRP A 395 10.20 5.35 -1.44
CA TRP A 395 10.84 6.63 -1.78
C TRP A 395 9.81 7.67 -2.28
N LYS A 396 8.83 7.24 -3.07
CA LYS A 396 7.76 8.11 -3.58
C LYS A 396 6.94 8.70 -2.43
N PHE A 397 6.55 7.88 -1.45
CA PHE A 397 5.85 8.38 -0.26
C PHE A 397 6.67 9.40 0.51
N MET A 398 7.97 9.16 0.68
CA MET A 398 8.88 10.08 1.35
C MET A 398 9.01 11.40 0.60
N THR A 399 9.26 11.37 -0.72
CA THR A 399 9.37 12.57 -1.55
C THR A 399 8.08 13.40 -1.50
N PHE A 400 6.92 12.76 -1.63
CA PHE A 400 5.63 13.42 -1.49
C PHE A 400 5.46 14.08 -0.12
N LEU A 401 5.74 13.35 0.97
CA LEU A 401 5.57 13.88 2.32
C LEU A 401 6.54 15.02 2.64
N LYS A 402 7.78 14.96 2.17
CA LYS A 402 8.72 16.08 2.30
C LYS A 402 8.25 17.34 1.58
N LYS A 403 7.55 17.18 0.45
CA LYS A 403 6.95 18.30 -0.29
C LYS A 403 5.70 18.85 0.40
N SER A 404 4.80 17.99 0.86
CA SER A 404 3.46 18.39 1.31
C SER A 404 3.36 18.74 2.80
N VAL A 405 4.15 18.08 3.67
CA VAL A 405 4.09 18.33 5.13
C VAL A 405 4.39 19.79 5.53
N PRO A 406 5.34 20.52 4.90
CA PRO A 406 5.52 21.95 5.18
C PRO A 406 4.20 22.75 5.08
N GLU A 407 3.45 22.56 4.00
CA GLU A 407 2.17 23.23 3.78
C GLU A 407 1.08 22.78 4.77
N TRP A 408 1.07 21.50 5.16
CA TRP A 408 0.13 20.96 6.16
C TRP A 408 0.33 21.60 7.52
N VAL A 409 1.60 21.84 7.87
CA VAL A 409 2.01 22.45 9.13
C VAL A 409 1.68 23.95 9.16
N GLU A 410 1.77 24.64 8.02
CA GLU A 410 1.45 26.07 7.90
C GLU A 410 -0.05 26.36 7.83
N SER A 411 -0.80 25.56 7.06
CA SER A 411 -2.25 25.73 6.83
C SER A 411 -3.14 25.47 8.05
N SER A 412 -2.52 25.23 9.21
CA SER A 412 -3.20 25.04 10.50
C SER A 412 -3.11 26.25 11.42
N LYS A 413 -2.55 27.36 10.94
CA LYS A 413 -2.80 28.70 11.48
C LYS A 413 -4.12 29.21 10.92
#